data_AF-A0A832QAF6-F1
#
_entry.id   AF-A0A832QAF6-F1
#
_cell.length_a   1.000
_cell.length_b   1.000
_cell.length_c   1.000
_cell.angle_alpha   90.00
_cell.angle_beta   90.00
_cell.angle_gamma   90.00
#
_symmetry.space_group_name_H-M   'P 1'
#
loop_
_entity.id
_entity.type
_entity.pdbx_description
1 polymer ?
#
loop_
_entity_poly.entity_id
_entity_poly.type
_entity_poly.pdbx_seq_one_letter_code
_entity_poly.pdbx_strand_id
1 'polypeptide(L)'
;MMHPIKFYLALASLLSVCSVTAQQQDLPSDTSTVVSRDIQAATPTEIIVTGRQPGPPMWKVSNGDNSLWIFAYLSPIPEDMIWESDKVEAVIAQSEVYLTMPQTRAKISRLVLANPINWIRGYRMAKRLSRRPNCMPRATTCSRAARR
;
A
#
# COMPACT_ATOMS: atom_id res chain seq x y z
N MET A 1 -27.65 -7.92 46.70
CA MET A 1 -26.52 -7.09 46.23
C MET A 1 -25.81 -7.84 45.10
N MET A 2 -25.45 -7.29 43.95
CA MET A 2 -25.90 -6.14 43.16
C MET A 2 -25.17 -6.34 41.82
N HIS A 3 -25.88 -6.24 40.70
CA HIS A 3 -25.37 -6.49 39.36
C HIS A 3 -24.47 -5.34 38.88
N PRO A 4 -23.39 -5.60 38.12
CA PRO A 4 -22.80 -4.56 37.28
C PRO A 4 -22.57 -5.03 35.83
N ILE A 5 -23.58 -5.64 35.18
CA ILE A 5 -23.46 -6.07 33.77
C ILE A 5 -24.60 -5.53 32.89
N LYS A 6 -25.56 -4.77 33.46
CA LYS A 6 -26.75 -4.27 32.74
C LYS A 6 -26.77 -2.75 32.49
N PHE A 7 -25.62 -2.08 32.46
CA PHE A 7 -25.56 -0.61 32.35
C PHE A 7 -24.96 -0.02 31.06
N TYR A 8 -24.50 -0.84 30.11
CA TYR A 8 -23.89 -0.32 28.86
C TYR A 8 -24.70 -0.56 27.58
N LEU A 9 -25.91 -1.09 27.66
CA LEU A 9 -26.78 -1.33 26.49
C LEU A 9 -28.02 -0.42 26.49
N ALA A 10 -27.85 0.89 26.65
CA ALA A 10 -28.98 1.83 26.62
C ALA A 10 -28.67 3.25 26.08
N LEU A 11 -27.57 3.49 25.35
CA LEU A 11 -27.26 4.86 24.91
C LEU A 11 -26.40 4.94 23.64
N ALA A 12 -26.98 4.55 22.50
CA ALA A 12 -26.54 5.03 21.18
C ALA A 12 -27.63 4.83 20.11
N SER A 13 -28.91 5.00 20.47
CA SER A 13 -30.01 5.11 19.50
C SER A 13 -30.12 6.59 19.06
N LEU A 14 -29.15 7.09 18.29
CA LEU A 14 -29.21 8.43 17.70
C LEU A 14 -28.29 8.55 16.47
N LEU A 15 -28.34 7.56 15.57
CA LEU A 15 -28.04 7.82 14.15
C LEU A 15 -29.33 8.31 13.50
N SER A 16 -29.64 9.54 13.89
CA SER A 16 -30.69 10.38 13.33
C SER A 16 -30.44 10.55 11.84
N VAL A 17 -31.46 10.17 11.08
CA VAL A 17 -31.63 10.40 9.66
C VAL A 17 -31.50 11.90 9.40
N CYS A 18 -30.37 12.32 8.83
CA CYS A 18 -30.25 13.65 8.21
C CYS A 18 -30.34 13.43 6.70
N SER A 19 -31.58 13.45 6.20
CA SER A 19 -31.88 13.65 4.78
C SER A 19 -31.18 14.91 4.30
N VAL A 20 -30.20 14.78 3.42
CA VAL A 20 -29.66 15.93 2.68
C VAL A 20 -30.68 16.30 1.62
N THR A 21 -31.40 17.39 1.87
CA THR A 21 -32.17 18.12 0.88
C THR A 21 -31.20 18.84 -0.06
N ALA A 22 -31.16 18.42 -1.33
CA ALA A 22 -30.49 19.14 -2.39
C ALA A 22 -31.29 20.42 -2.70
N GLN A 23 -30.78 21.58 -2.29
CA GLN A 23 -31.35 22.88 -2.61
C GLN A 23 -30.59 23.48 -3.79
N GLN A 24 -31.28 23.58 -4.93
CA GLN A 24 -30.80 24.20 -6.16
C GLN A 24 -30.82 25.73 -5.97
N GLN A 25 -29.66 26.37 -6.05
CA GLN A 25 -29.56 27.83 -6.14
C GLN A 25 -29.49 28.21 -7.62
N ASP A 26 -30.52 28.92 -8.09
CA ASP A 26 -30.43 29.68 -9.34
C ASP A 26 -29.48 30.87 -9.12
N LEU A 27 -28.45 30.95 -9.96
CA LEU A 27 -27.48 32.03 -9.98
C LEU A 27 -27.86 33.03 -11.08
N PRO A 28 -27.88 34.35 -10.82
CA PRO A 28 -28.22 35.35 -11.83
C PRO A 28 -27.18 35.37 -12.95
N SER A 29 -27.69 35.38 -14.18
CA SER A 29 -26.96 35.60 -15.42
C SER A 29 -26.41 37.03 -15.49
N ASP A 30 -25.30 37.30 -14.81
CA ASP A 30 -24.55 38.53 -15.04
C ASP A 30 -23.59 38.34 -16.22
N THR A 31 -24.03 38.87 -17.35
CA THR A 31 -23.17 39.21 -18.48
C THR A 31 -22.16 40.24 -18.00
N SER A 32 -20.88 39.85 -17.91
CA SER A 32 -19.77 40.78 -17.77
C SER A 32 -18.64 40.33 -18.69
N THR A 33 -18.63 40.96 -19.87
CA THR A 33 -17.46 41.56 -20.51
C THR A 33 -16.18 40.72 -20.50
N VAL A 34 -15.90 40.11 -21.65
CA VAL A 34 -14.59 39.58 -22.04
C VAL A 34 -13.58 40.73 -22.04
N VAL A 35 -12.97 40.99 -20.88
CA VAL A 35 -11.68 41.69 -20.82
C VAL A 35 -10.64 40.60 -21.01
N SER A 36 -10.20 40.42 -22.26
CA SER A 36 -8.98 39.69 -22.59
C SER A 36 -7.80 40.37 -21.90
N ARG A 37 -7.56 40.01 -20.63
CA ARG A 37 -6.27 40.23 -19.99
C ARG A 37 -5.32 39.29 -20.70
N ASP A 38 -4.40 39.91 -21.43
CA ASP A 38 -3.14 39.34 -21.88
C ASP A 38 -2.58 38.42 -20.79
N ILE A 39 -2.76 37.10 -20.97
CA ILE A 39 -2.12 36.10 -20.12
C ILE A 39 -0.67 36.12 -20.57
N GLN A 40 0.09 37.10 -20.07
CA GLN A 40 1.53 36.90 -19.94
C GLN A 40 1.66 35.59 -19.19
N ALA A 41 2.18 34.59 -19.90
CA ALA A 41 2.38 33.26 -19.40
C ALA A 41 3.32 33.33 -18.19
N ALA A 42 2.72 33.52 -17.01
CA ALA A 42 3.41 33.37 -15.74
C ALA A 42 3.91 31.93 -15.73
N THR A 43 5.23 31.78 -15.89
CA THR A 43 5.91 30.50 -15.79
C THR A 43 5.47 29.87 -14.47
N PRO A 44 4.93 28.64 -14.47
CA PRO A 44 4.52 27.99 -13.24
C PRO A 44 5.68 27.97 -12.26
N THR A 45 5.50 28.54 -11.07
CA THR A 45 6.48 28.44 -10.00
C THR A 45 6.50 26.99 -9.53
N GLU A 46 7.62 26.31 -9.75
CA GLU A 46 7.81 24.93 -9.29
C GLU A 46 7.98 24.94 -7.76
N ILE A 47 7.05 24.27 -7.05
CA ILE A 47 7.09 24.11 -5.60
C ILE A 47 7.43 22.65 -5.31
N ILE A 48 8.66 22.41 -4.87
CA ILE A 48 9.11 21.07 -4.46
C ILE A 48 8.66 20.85 -3.01
N VAL A 49 7.71 19.95 -2.80
CA VAL A 49 7.22 19.57 -1.47
C VAL A 49 8.00 18.35 -0.99
N THR A 50 9.02 18.56 -0.16
CA THR A 50 9.71 17.49 0.56
C THR A 50 8.97 17.21 1.87
N GLY A 51 8.31 16.07 1.99
CA GLY A 51 7.65 15.64 3.23
C GLY A 51 8.37 14.44 3.84
N ARG A 52 8.62 14.47 5.17
CA ARG A 52 9.09 13.29 5.91
C ARG A 52 7.92 12.31 6.02
N GLN A 53 8.04 11.14 5.39
CA GLN A 53 6.98 10.12 5.42
C GLN A 53 7.13 9.20 6.64
N PRO A 54 6.03 8.69 7.20
CA PRO A 54 6.13 7.66 8.21
C PRO A 54 6.83 6.43 7.63
N GLY A 55 7.75 5.85 8.40
CA GLY A 55 8.45 4.62 8.01
C GLY A 55 7.50 3.44 7.79
N PRO A 56 7.98 2.37 7.14
CA PRO A 56 7.24 1.12 7.02
C PRO A 56 6.74 0.62 8.37
N PRO A 57 5.56 -0.03 8.42
CA PRO A 57 5.05 -0.58 9.67
C PRO A 57 6.01 -1.66 10.19
N MET A 58 6.20 -1.67 11.52
CA MET A 58 6.91 -2.74 12.22
C MET A 58 5.91 -3.67 12.90
N TRP A 59 6.15 -4.97 12.82
CA TRP A 59 5.36 -5.98 13.51
C TRP A 59 6.15 -6.56 14.68
N LYS A 60 5.50 -6.65 15.84
CA LYS A 60 6.06 -7.35 17.00
C LYS A 60 5.52 -8.78 17.04
N VAL A 61 6.42 -9.75 17.13
CA VAL A 61 6.09 -11.16 17.38
C VAL A 61 6.67 -11.53 18.74
N SER A 62 5.83 -11.98 19.66
CA SER A 62 6.23 -12.41 21.00
C SER A 62 6.05 -13.91 21.18
N ASN A 63 7.03 -14.58 21.78
CA ASN A 63 6.96 -15.97 22.18
C ASN A 63 7.62 -16.15 23.55
N GLY A 64 6.80 -16.32 24.59
CA GLY A 64 7.27 -16.34 25.98
C GLY A 64 8.02 -15.05 26.30
N ASP A 65 9.27 -15.19 26.72
CA ASP A 65 10.16 -14.07 27.07
C ASP A 65 10.83 -13.41 25.85
N ASN A 66 10.70 -14.00 24.66
CA ASN A 66 11.34 -13.50 23.45
C ASN A 66 10.42 -12.56 22.67
N SER A 67 10.96 -11.42 22.21
CA SER A 67 10.27 -10.49 21.32
C SER A 67 11.11 -10.25 20.06
N LEU A 68 10.53 -10.53 18.90
CA LEU A 68 11.12 -10.24 17.59
C LEU A 68 10.36 -9.08 16.94
N TRP A 69 11.09 -8.05 16.55
CA TRP A 69 10.56 -6.97 15.72
C TRP A 69 10.88 -7.24 14.25
N ILE A 70 9.85 -7.23 13.41
CA ILE A 70 9.95 -7.48 11.97
C ILE A 70 9.68 -6.17 11.24
N PHE A 71 10.65 -5.77 10.43
CA PHE A 71 10.57 -4.62 9.54
C PHE A 71 10.50 -5.09 8.08
N ALA A 72 9.56 -4.55 7.31
CA ALA A 72 9.41 -4.89 5.89
C ALA A 72 10.47 -4.17 5.05
N TYR A 73 11.20 -4.93 4.22
CA TYR A 73 12.02 -4.35 3.17
C TYR A 73 11.14 -3.95 1.98
N LEU A 74 11.10 -2.65 1.65
CA LEU A 74 10.34 -2.12 0.51
C LEU A 74 11.29 -1.68 -0.60
N SER A 75 11.08 -2.20 -1.81
CA SER A 75 11.81 -1.80 -3.02
C SER A 75 10.89 -1.95 -4.25
N PRO A 76 10.95 -1.03 -5.24
CA PRO A 76 11.75 0.20 -5.29
C PRO A 76 11.10 1.35 -4.49
N ILE A 77 11.93 2.24 -3.93
CA ILE A 77 11.50 3.49 -3.28
C ILE A 77 11.94 4.68 -4.14
N PRO A 78 11.23 5.82 -4.11
CA PRO A 78 11.67 7.04 -4.79
C PRO A 78 13.03 7.53 -4.26
N GLU A 79 13.84 8.15 -5.13
CA GLU A 79 15.24 8.53 -4.82
C GLU A 79 15.34 9.52 -3.65
N ASP A 80 14.47 10.53 -3.62
CA ASP A 80 14.52 11.61 -2.62
C ASP A 80 13.52 11.44 -1.47
N MET A 81 13.05 10.22 -1.24
CA MET A 81 12.09 9.95 -0.16
C MET A 81 12.80 9.90 1.20
N ILE A 82 12.52 10.89 2.05
CA ILE A 82 12.95 10.90 3.45
C ILE A 82 11.83 10.32 4.32
N TRP A 83 12.15 9.30 5.11
CA TRP A 83 11.22 8.72 6.08
C TRP A 83 11.71 8.90 7.52
N GLU A 84 10.78 8.81 8.46
CA GLU A 84 11.04 8.92 9.90
C GLU A 84 11.60 7.61 10.46
N SER A 85 12.91 7.58 10.76
CA SER A 85 13.63 6.39 11.24
C SER A 85 13.62 6.21 12.75
N ASP A 86 13.20 7.22 13.51
CA ASP A 86 13.30 7.29 14.97
C ASP A 86 12.74 6.04 15.68
N LYS A 87 11.62 5.50 15.19
CA LYS A 87 11.00 4.28 15.74
C LYS A 87 11.85 3.03 15.50
N VAL A 88 12.43 2.92 14.31
CA VAL A 88 13.28 1.78 13.94
C VAL A 88 14.58 1.82 14.73
N GLU A 89 15.18 3.00 14.86
CA GLU A 89 16.39 3.22 15.66
C GLU A 89 16.16 2.88 17.14
N ALA A 90 15.04 3.30 17.72
CA ALA A 90 14.69 2.95 19.09
C ALA A 90 14.54 1.44 19.30
N VAL A 91 13.91 0.74 18.36
CA VAL A 91 13.77 -0.72 18.42
C VAL A 91 15.11 -1.43 18.27
N ILE A 92 15.97 -0.97 17.36
CA ILE A 92 17.32 -1.53 17.18
C ILE A 92 18.15 -1.33 18.46
N ALA A 93 18.09 -0.14 19.06
CA ALA A 93 18.82 0.16 20.31
C ALA A 93 18.37 -0.70 21.50
N GLN A 94 17.10 -1.12 21.53
CA GLN A 94 16.56 -2.03 22.53
C GLN A 94 16.80 -3.52 22.21
N SER A 95 17.20 -3.84 20.98
CA SER A 95 17.38 -5.22 20.53
C SER A 95 18.76 -5.74 20.88
N GLU A 96 18.83 -6.99 21.35
CA GLU A 96 20.11 -7.65 21.65
C GLU A 96 20.80 -8.15 20.37
N VAL A 97 20.02 -8.55 19.37
CA VAL A 97 20.53 -9.16 18.14
C VAL A 97 19.80 -8.58 16.92
N TYR A 98 20.59 -8.18 15.92
CA TYR A 98 20.10 -7.79 14.60
C TYR A 98 20.13 -8.98 13.63
N LEU A 99 18.97 -9.34 13.07
CA LEU A 99 18.85 -10.40 12.07
C LEU A 99 18.80 -9.80 10.67
N THR A 100 19.74 -10.19 9.81
CA THR A 100 19.73 -9.78 8.40
C THR A 100 18.60 -10.48 7.63
N MET A 101 18.18 -9.88 6.51
CA MET A 101 17.17 -10.47 5.63
C MET A 101 17.49 -11.94 5.28
N PRO A 102 16.55 -12.88 5.51
CA PRO A 102 16.79 -14.29 5.24
C PRO A 102 17.06 -14.50 3.75
N GLN A 103 18.23 -15.02 3.41
CA GLN A 103 18.56 -15.40 2.05
C GLN A 103 18.14 -16.85 1.83
N THR A 104 17.15 -17.07 0.96
CA THR A 104 16.77 -18.42 0.57
C THR A 104 17.64 -18.86 -0.61
N ARG A 105 18.58 -19.77 -0.36
CA ARG A 105 19.28 -20.46 -1.45
C ARG A 105 18.50 -21.72 -1.80
N ALA A 106 17.69 -21.65 -2.85
CA ALA A 106 17.03 -22.83 -3.39
C ALA A 106 18.08 -23.80 -3.95
N LYS A 107 18.37 -24.88 -3.22
CA LYS A 107 19.18 -26.00 -3.73
C LYS A 107 18.28 -26.89 -4.58
N ILE A 108 18.24 -26.63 -5.89
CA ILE A 108 17.58 -27.53 -6.82
C ILE A 108 18.50 -28.74 -6.99
N SER A 109 18.02 -29.92 -6.59
CA SER A 109 18.81 -31.15 -6.74
C SER A 109 18.95 -31.51 -8.22
N ARG A 110 20.05 -32.18 -8.57
CA ARG A 110 20.29 -32.65 -9.95
C ARG A 110 19.15 -33.53 -10.46
N LEU A 111 18.53 -34.33 -9.58
CA LEU A 111 17.39 -35.18 -9.92
C LEU A 111 16.13 -34.37 -10.26
N VAL A 112 15.88 -33.25 -9.57
CA VAL A 112 14.75 -32.35 -9.87
C VAL A 112 14.99 -31.64 -11.21
N LEU A 113 16.23 -31.27 -11.52
CA LEU A 113 16.58 -30.61 -12.78
C LEU A 113 16.60 -31.58 -13.97
N ALA A 114 17.05 -32.83 -13.77
CA ALA A 114 17.12 -33.85 -14.80
C ALA A 114 15.77 -34.55 -15.05
N ASN A 115 14.71 -34.20 -14.31
CA ASN A 115 13.39 -34.76 -14.53
C ASN A 115 12.77 -34.17 -15.82
N PRO A 116 12.55 -34.99 -16.87
CA PRO A 116 11.98 -34.50 -18.14
C PRO A 116 10.58 -33.91 -17.96
N ILE A 117 9.82 -34.34 -16.95
CA ILE A 117 8.51 -33.77 -16.61
C ILE A 117 8.64 -32.30 -16.18
N ASN A 118 9.69 -31.94 -15.44
CA ASN A 118 9.89 -30.57 -14.98
C ASN A 118 10.25 -29.63 -16.15
N TRP A 119 10.99 -30.10 -17.16
CA TRP A 119 11.28 -29.33 -18.36
C TRP A 119 10.02 -29.09 -19.21
N ILE A 120 9.20 -30.12 -19.41
CA ILE A 120 7.92 -29.98 -20.14
C ILE A 120 7.00 -29.00 -19.41
N ARG A 121 6.90 -29.09 -18.08
CA ARG A 121 6.12 -28.16 -17.25
C ARG A 121 6.66 -26.74 -17.33
N GLY A 122 7.98 -26.57 -17.24
CA GLY A 122 8.67 -25.28 -17.39
C GLY A 122 8.42 -24.63 -18.75
N TYR A 123 8.59 -25.38 -19.84
CA TYR A 123 8.32 -24.90 -21.20
C TYR A 123 6.85 -24.47 -21.40
N ARG A 124 5.89 -25.28 -20.92
CA ARG A 124 4.46 -24.92 -20.97
C ARG A 124 4.15 -23.67 -20.16
N MET A 125 4.80 -23.49 -19.01
CA MET A 125 4.64 -22.28 -18.20
C MET A 125 5.23 -21.06 -18.89
N ALA A 126 6.44 -21.15 -19.44
CA ALA A 126 7.07 -20.08 -20.20
C ALA A 126 6.22 -19.65 -21.40
N LYS A 127 5.64 -20.61 -22.14
CA LYS A 127 4.70 -20.34 -23.24
C LYS A 127 3.40 -19.67 -22.78
N ARG A 128 2.99 -19.87 -21.51
CA ARG A 128 1.83 -19.20 -20.91
C ARG A 128 2.17 -17.76 -20.52
N LEU A 129 3.37 -17.53 -19.99
CA LEU A 129 3.86 -16.20 -19.62
C LEU A 129 4.12 -15.33 -20.85
N SER A 130 4.71 -15.87 -21.91
CA SER A 130 4.96 -15.13 -23.16
C SER A 130 3.68 -14.71 -23.89
N ARG A 131 2.56 -15.39 -23.66
CA ARG A 131 1.24 -15.01 -24.20
C ARG A 131 0.62 -13.81 -23.49
N ARG A 132 1.21 -13.31 -22.39
CA ARG A 132 0.70 -12.17 -21.61
C ARG A 132 1.83 -11.19 -21.25
N PRO A 133 2.49 -10.56 -22.24
CA PRO A 133 3.61 -9.66 -21.99
C PRO A 133 3.24 -8.43 -21.14
N ASN A 134 1.97 -8.03 -21.16
CA ASN A 134 1.50 -6.80 -20.51
C ASN A 134 0.77 -7.03 -19.18
N CYS A 135 0.68 -8.27 -18.68
CA CYS A 135 0.19 -8.50 -17.31
C CYS A 135 1.37 -8.57 -16.36
N MET A 136 1.81 -7.39 -15.88
CA MET A 136 2.76 -7.27 -14.78
C MET A 136 2.18 -7.91 -13.51
N PRO A 137 3.00 -8.57 -12.67
CA PRO A 137 2.55 -9.25 -11.44
C PRO A 137 1.98 -8.32 -10.36
N ARG A 138 1.98 -7.00 -10.58
CA ARG A 138 1.38 -5.99 -9.70
C ARG A 138 0.09 -5.36 -10.23
N ALA A 139 -0.35 -5.69 -11.45
CA ALA A 139 -1.63 -5.20 -11.96
C ALA A 139 -2.77 -6.11 -11.47
N THR A 140 -3.47 -5.68 -10.43
CA THR A 140 -4.74 -6.27 -9.95
C THR A 140 -5.85 -6.28 -11.01
N THR A 141 -5.63 -5.61 -12.14
CA THR A 141 -6.59 -5.41 -13.23
C THR A 141 -6.41 -6.33 -14.42
N CYS A 142 -5.51 -7.33 -14.40
CA CYS A 142 -5.60 -8.47 -15.33
C CYS A 142 -6.78 -9.39 -14.92
N SER A 143 -7.93 -8.77 -14.64
CA SER A 143 -9.18 -9.40 -14.29
C SER A 143 -9.72 -10.06 -15.56
N ARG A 144 -9.78 -11.39 -15.54
CA ARG A 144 -10.84 -12.24 -16.12
C ARG A 144 -11.38 -11.92 -17.53
N ALA A 145 -10.70 -11.13 -18.37
CA ALA A 145 -11.17 -10.74 -19.70
C ALA A 145 -10.73 -11.71 -20.80
N ALA A 146 -9.77 -12.59 -20.52
CA ALA A 146 -9.24 -13.56 -21.49
C ALA A 146 -9.70 -15.00 -21.19
N ARG A 147 -10.99 -15.16 -20.86
CA ARG A 147 -11.66 -16.47 -20.73
C ARG A 147 -12.86 -16.52 -21.68
N ARG A 148 -12.57 -16.42 -22.98
CA ARG A 148 -13.39 -16.91 -24.09
C ARG A 148 -12.46 -17.60 -25.06
#